data_AF-A0A1L0DJQ8-F1
#
_entry.id   AF-A0A1L0DJQ8-F1
#
_cell.length_a   1.000
_cell.length_b   1.000
_cell.length_c   1.000
_cell.angle_alpha   90.00
_cell.angle_beta   90.00
_cell.angle_gamma   90.00
#
_symmetry.space_group_name_H-M   'P 1'
#
loop_
_entity.id
_entity.type
_entity.pdbx_description
1 polymer ?
#
loop_
_entity_poly.entity_id
_entity_poly.type
_entity_poly.pdbx_seq_one_letter_code
_entity_poly.pdbx_strand_id
1 'polypeptide(L)'
;MSREPLRVKAWDFIFEIYNYKWEPTVQTLEYILYLAAKDGDLALARAFYQQLNVSEATSPRSFSFLFLAYTRSTIGVPVNEYQPLAITAHEKGRNFRRNILDLVDFSPKFENAKQAVPFLPKVALTEEREVLAELSAIMAHALMVHPGYVNIESVNTFMNIAANMGSLEEFIERYNEFTFLDKSGVNETRTIIEPEILESLDTSIMSQRSSVTKSPILSEVLQHRKNSCKVPRNTITYLIALKAAAKHHDYSFAQSIWSERGTYRKSNDFKSLPRDTKDKLDFSFASGMVNCLTDLKLLDDALAILVSTEYQFKWTWKELRKLYTAAVDVGHTNVTKTVRGVVKRAQVTHEGKIRKKDYKRYIMERGY
;
A
#
# COMPACT_ATOMS: atom_id res chain seq x y z
N MET A 1 -26.05 -7.59 2.06
CA MET A 1 -25.38 -8.44 1.06
C MET A 1 -23.90 -8.47 1.38
N SER A 2 -23.28 -9.63 1.52
CA SER A 2 -21.82 -9.75 1.67
C SER A 2 -21.11 -9.31 0.39
N ARG A 3 -19.84 -8.89 0.48
CA ARG A 3 -19.07 -8.37 -0.66
C ARG A 3 -18.69 -9.44 -1.69
N GLU A 4 -18.62 -10.70 -1.27
CA GLU A 4 -18.21 -11.85 -2.09
C GLU A 4 -19.17 -12.17 -3.26
N PRO A 5 -20.49 -12.32 -3.06
CA PRO A 5 -21.42 -12.58 -4.17
C PRO A 5 -21.47 -11.44 -5.19
N LEU A 6 -21.13 -10.21 -4.79
CA LEU A 6 -21.04 -9.08 -5.72
C LEU A 6 -19.83 -9.20 -6.67
N ARG A 7 -18.76 -9.88 -6.27
CA ARG A 7 -17.58 -10.12 -7.13
C ARG A 7 -17.91 -11.07 -8.27
N VAL A 8 -18.61 -12.17 -7.97
CA VAL A 8 -19.06 -13.14 -8.99
C VAL A 8 -20.02 -12.47 -9.96
N LYS A 9 -21.02 -11.74 -9.45
CA LYS A 9 -21.97 -10.98 -10.30
C LYS A 9 -21.29 -9.95 -11.21
N ALA A 10 -20.17 -9.36 -10.78
CA ALA A 10 -19.44 -8.42 -11.61
C ALA A 10 -18.84 -9.11 -12.85
N TRP A 11 -18.34 -10.34 -12.70
CA TRP A 11 -17.87 -11.14 -13.84
C TRP A 11 -19.02 -11.61 -14.73
N ASP A 12 -20.15 -11.99 -14.15
CA ASP A 12 -21.35 -12.34 -14.94
C ASP A 12 -21.77 -11.19 -15.87
N PHE A 13 -21.75 -9.95 -15.35
CA PHE A 13 -22.03 -8.77 -16.16
C PHE A 13 -21.03 -8.59 -17.32
N ILE A 14 -19.73 -8.83 -17.07
CA ILE A 14 -18.73 -8.82 -18.15
C ILE A 14 -19.05 -9.88 -19.20
N PHE A 15 -19.42 -11.09 -18.79
CA PHE A 15 -19.77 -12.15 -19.73
C PHE A 15 -21.05 -11.85 -20.52
N GLU A 16 -22.01 -11.13 -19.93
CA GLU A 16 -23.20 -10.65 -20.66
C GLU A 16 -22.83 -9.75 -21.83
N ILE A 17 -21.90 -8.81 -21.66
CA ILE A 17 -21.42 -7.93 -22.75
C ILE A 17 -20.96 -8.76 -23.96
N TYR A 18 -20.18 -9.82 -23.72
CA TYR A 18 -19.72 -10.72 -24.78
C TYR A 18 -20.84 -11.60 -25.35
N ASN A 19 -21.76 -12.09 -24.51
CA ASN A 19 -22.90 -12.91 -24.96
C ASN A 19 -23.84 -12.11 -25.89
N TYR A 20 -24.03 -10.82 -25.62
CA TYR A 20 -24.81 -9.92 -26.47
C TYR A 20 -24.03 -9.38 -27.68
N LYS A 21 -22.77 -9.83 -27.87
CA LYS A 21 -21.86 -9.39 -28.94
C LYS A 21 -21.64 -7.87 -28.95
N TRP A 22 -21.68 -7.23 -27.78
CA TRP A 22 -21.31 -5.83 -27.66
C TRP A 22 -19.79 -5.69 -27.71
N GLU A 23 -19.31 -4.72 -28.47
CA GLU A 23 -17.88 -4.43 -28.55
C GLU A 23 -17.41 -3.77 -27.24
N PRO A 24 -16.41 -4.36 -26.54
CA PRO A 24 -15.90 -3.77 -25.31
C PRO A 24 -15.24 -2.41 -25.59
N THR A 25 -15.74 -1.37 -24.93
CA THR A 25 -15.10 -0.05 -24.97
C THR A 25 -13.81 -0.04 -24.14
N VAL A 26 -12.95 0.97 -24.33
CA VAL A 26 -11.74 1.18 -23.50
C VAL A 26 -12.09 1.18 -22.00
N GLN A 27 -13.19 1.85 -21.62
CA GLN A 27 -13.66 1.87 -20.24
C GLN A 27 -14.04 0.47 -19.74
N THR A 28 -14.66 -0.35 -20.60
CA THR A 28 -14.99 -1.73 -20.27
C THR A 28 -13.72 -2.54 -19.98
N LEU A 29 -12.68 -2.40 -20.81
CA LEU A 29 -11.38 -3.03 -20.58
C LEU A 29 -10.69 -2.55 -19.30
N GLU A 30 -10.76 -1.24 -18.98
CA GLU A 30 -10.27 -0.72 -17.69
C GLU A 30 -11.01 -1.31 -16.49
N TYR A 31 -12.32 -1.52 -16.60
CA TYR A 31 -13.10 -2.18 -15.54
C TYR A 31 -12.79 -3.66 -15.43
N ILE A 32 -12.55 -4.37 -16.55
CA ILE A 32 -12.12 -5.77 -16.51
C ILE A 32 -10.74 -5.89 -15.85
N LEU A 33 -9.81 -4.99 -16.19
CA LEU A 33 -8.51 -4.87 -15.51
C LEU A 33 -8.68 -4.63 -14.00
N TYR A 34 -9.57 -3.72 -13.62
CA TYR A 34 -9.90 -3.47 -12.21
C TYR A 34 -10.47 -4.70 -11.51
N LEU A 35 -11.37 -5.45 -12.15
CA LEU A 35 -11.94 -6.68 -11.60
C LEU A 35 -10.87 -7.75 -11.41
N ALA A 36 -10.01 -7.97 -12.41
CA ALA A 36 -8.86 -8.87 -12.31
C ALA A 36 -7.93 -8.46 -11.15
N ALA A 37 -7.60 -7.17 -11.04
CA ALA A 37 -6.79 -6.63 -9.96
C ALA A 37 -7.45 -6.82 -8.58
N LYS A 38 -8.77 -6.58 -8.47
CA LYS A 38 -9.51 -6.80 -7.23
C LYS A 38 -9.58 -8.27 -6.84
N ASP A 39 -9.58 -9.15 -7.82
CA ASP A 39 -9.57 -10.59 -7.63
C ASP A 39 -8.21 -11.18 -7.27
N GLY A 40 -7.13 -10.42 -7.47
CA GLY A 40 -5.76 -10.89 -7.26
C GLY A 40 -5.21 -11.69 -8.45
N ASP A 41 -5.89 -11.68 -9.60
CA ASP A 41 -5.44 -12.36 -10.82
C ASP A 41 -4.43 -11.47 -11.57
N LEU A 42 -3.17 -11.53 -11.13
CA LEU A 42 -2.10 -10.73 -11.69
C LEU A 42 -1.85 -11.04 -13.17
N ALA A 43 -1.92 -12.30 -13.57
CA ALA A 43 -1.69 -12.71 -14.97
C ALA A 43 -2.71 -12.07 -15.90
N LEU A 44 -4.00 -12.12 -15.52
CA LEU A 44 -5.07 -11.53 -16.31
C LEU A 44 -4.98 -9.99 -16.33
N ALA A 45 -4.62 -9.37 -15.21
CA ALA A 45 -4.40 -7.93 -15.16
C ALA A 45 -3.25 -7.47 -16.08
N ARG A 46 -2.13 -8.20 -16.09
CA ARG A 46 -1.00 -7.94 -17.01
C ARG A 46 -1.47 -8.07 -18.47
N ALA A 47 -2.26 -9.09 -18.79
CA ALA A 47 -2.79 -9.32 -20.13
C ALA A 47 -3.66 -8.15 -20.63
N PHE A 48 -4.63 -7.71 -19.82
CA PHE A 48 -5.49 -6.58 -20.19
C PHE A 48 -4.74 -5.25 -20.25
N TYR A 49 -3.76 -5.03 -19.37
CA TYR A 49 -2.92 -3.85 -19.45
C TYR A 49 -2.10 -3.85 -20.76
N GLN A 50 -1.52 -5.00 -21.14
CA GLN A 50 -0.81 -5.13 -22.42
C GLN A 50 -1.74 -4.86 -23.60
N GLN A 51 -2.96 -5.39 -23.57
CA GLN A 51 -3.95 -5.13 -24.62
C GLN A 51 -4.30 -3.64 -24.75
N LEU A 52 -4.53 -2.96 -23.62
CA LEU A 52 -4.73 -1.51 -23.59
C LEU A 52 -3.52 -0.75 -24.14
N ASN A 53 -2.30 -1.21 -23.85
CA ASN A 53 -1.08 -0.59 -24.31
C ASN A 53 -0.87 -0.73 -25.83
N VAL A 54 -1.15 -1.92 -26.38
CA VAL A 54 -1.11 -2.16 -27.83
C VAL A 54 -2.15 -1.31 -28.57
N SER A 55 -3.32 -1.07 -27.96
CA SER A 55 -4.35 -0.18 -28.49
C SER A 55 -4.11 1.31 -28.21
N GLU A 56 -2.96 1.69 -27.63
CA GLU A 56 -2.62 3.07 -27.22
C GLU A 56 -3.69 3.73 -26.32
N ALA A 57 -4.43 2.92 -25.58
CA ALA A 57 -5.57 3.31 -24.76
C ALA A 57 -5.26 3.27 -23.26
N THR A 58 -3.98 3.27 -22.88
CA THR A 58 -3.56 3.31 -21.47
C THR A 58 -3.86 4.66 -20.84
N SER A 59 -4.15 4.65 -19.55
CA SER A 59 -4.45 5.84 -18.77
C SER A 59 -3.77 5.76 -17.39
N PRO A 60 -3.66 6.89 -16.66
CA PRO A 60 -3.19 6.86 -15.25
C PRO A 60 -4.04 5.92 -14.38
N ARG A 61 -5.32 5.75 -14.74
CA ARG A 61 -6.26 4.87 -14.04
C ARG A 61 -5.95 3.41 -14.32
N SER A 62 -5.72 3.01 -15.57
CA SER A 62 -5.33 1.63 -15.91
C SER A 62 -3.98 1.28 -15.28
N PHE A 63 -3.03 2.22 -15.24
CA PHE A 63 -1.74 2.06 -14.56
C PHE A 63 -1.91 1.81 -13.05
N SER A 64 -2.79 2.59 -12.39
CA SER A 64 -3.11 2.40 -10.98
C SER A 64 -3.76 1.04 -10.70
N PHE A 65 -4.58 0.53 -11.62
CA PHE A 65 -5.20 -0.79 -11.50
C PHE A 65 -4.21 -1.93 -11.69
N LEU A 66 -3.23 -1.77 -12.58
CA LEU A 66 -2.11 -2.71 -12.69
C LEU A 66 -1.35 -2.82 -11.35
N PHE A 67 -1.02 -1.70 -10.71
CA PHE A 67 -0.31 -1.68 -9.42
C PHE A 67 -1.16 -2.26 -8.28
N LEU A 68 -2.48 -2.03 -8.32
CA LEU A 68 -3.41 -2.69 -7.42
C LEU A 68 -3.38 -4.22 -7.59
N ALA A 69 -3.23 -4.73 -8.82
CA ALA A 69 -3.13 -6.17 -9.08
C ALA A 69 -1.89 -6.78 -8.42
N TYR A 70 -0.72 -6.14 -8.52
CA TYR A 70 0.49 -6.59 -7.82
C TYR A 70 0.30 -6.59 -6.31
N THR A 71 -0.32 -5.53 -5.75
CA THR A 71 -0.59 -5.42 -4.31
C THR A 71 -1.50 -6.55 -3.79
N ARG A 72 -2.43 -7.03 -4.62
CA ARG A 72 -3.39 -8.09 -4.28
C ARG A 72 -2.99 -9.47 -4.77
N SER A 73 -1.83 -9.59 -5.40
CA SER A 73 -1.36 -10.88 -5.90
C SER A 73 -1.24 -11.86 -4.72
N THR A 74 -1.62 -13.11 -4.95
CA THR A 74 -1.54 -14.18 -3.95
C THR A 74 -0.15 -14.85 -3.94
N ILE A 75 0.85 -14.19 -4.52
CA ILE A 75 2.22 -14.70 -4.60
C ILE A 75 2.82 -14.67 -3.19
N GLY A 76 3.40 -15.80 -2.75
CA GLY A 76 3.92 -15.96 -1.39
C GLY A 76 2.86 -16.26 -0.32
N VAL A 77 1.57 -16.28 -0.66
CA VAL A 77 0.50 -16.58 0.31
C VAL A 77 0.44 -18.09 0.60
N PRO A 78 0.39 -18.52 1.87
CA PRO A 78 0.24 -19.93 2.23
C PRO A 78 -1.04 -20.54 1.65
N VAL A 79 -0.99 -21.83 1.29
CA VAL A 79 -2.12 -22.56 0.68
C VAL A 79 -3.40 -22.45 1.52
N ASN A 80 -3.28 -22.40 2.85
CA ASN A 80 -4.41 -22.33 3.77
C ASN A 80 -5.17 -20.99 3.72
N GLU A 81 -4.53 -19.93 3.22
CA GLU A 81 -5.11 -18.58 3.07
C GLU A 81 -5.48 -18.28 1.62
N TYR A 82 -5.22 -19.21 0.70
CA TYR A 82 -5.53 -19.05 -0.72
C TYR A 82 -7.03 -19.03 -0.96
N GLN A 83 -7.52 -17.94 -1.54
CA GLN A 83 -8.89 -17.84 -2.03
C GLN A 83 -8.92 -18.05 -3.53
N PRO A 84 -9.77 -18.95 -4.05
CA PRO A 84 -9.97 -19.09 -5.49
C PRO A 84 -10.42 -17.77 -6.12
N LEU A 85 -9.93 -17.50 -7.33
CA LEU A 85 -10.31 -16.33 -8.12
C LEU A 85 -11.81 -16.38 -8.44
N ALA A 86 -12.54 -15.26 -8.32
CA ALA A 86 -13.98 -15.28 -8.56
C ALA A 86 -14.31 -15.62 -10.02
N ILE A 87 -13.44 -15.24 -10.96
CA ILE A 87 -13.56 -15.60 -12.38
C ILE A 87 -13.54 -17.13 -12.63
N THR A 88 -12.89 -17.92 -11.76
CA THR A 88 -12.79 -19.38 -11.96
C THR A 88 -13.96 -20.16 -11.36
N ALA A 89 -14.91 -19.46 -10.72
CA ALA A 89 -16.13 -20.04 -10.17
C ALA A 89 -16.98 -20.73 -11.25
N HIS A 90 -17.02 -20.16 -12.46
CA HIS A 90 -17.77 -20.68 -13.60
C HIS A 90 -16.85 -21.18 -14.71
N GLU A 91 -17.30 -22.18 -15.45
CA GLU A 91 -16.56 -22.71 -16.61
C GLU A 91 -16.34 -21.64 -17.68
N LYS A 92 -17.34 -20.80 -17.93
CA LYS A 92 -17.24 -19.64 -18.84
C LYS A 92 -16.07 -18.74 -18.47
N GLY A 93 -15.90 -18.42 -17.19
CA GLY A 93 -14.81 -17.57 -16.73
C GLY A 93 -13.44 -18.25 -16.79
N ARG A 94 -13.36 -19.58 -16.53
CA ARG A 94 -12.13 -20.36 -16.77
C ARG A 94 -11.70 -20.34 -18.24
N ASN A 95 -12.65 -20.57 -19.15
CA ASN A 95 -12.40 -20.54 -20.59
C ASN A 95 -12.04 -19.14 -21.07
N PHE A 96 -12.75 -18.11 -20.60
CA PHE A 96 -12.44 -16.72 -20.89
C PHE A 96 -11.02 -16.36 -20.48
N ARG A 97 -10.65 -16.67 -19.23
CA ARG A 97 -9.30 -16.41 -18.72
C ARG A 97 -8.23 -17.11 -19.56
N ARG A 98 -8.41 -18.40 -19.85
CA ARG A 98 -7.46 -19.17 -20.65
C ARG A 98 -7.28 -18.56 -22.04
N ASN A 99 -8.39 -18.27 -22.73
CA ASN A 99 -8.35 -17.71 -24.07
C ASN A 99 -7.61 -16.36 -24.11
N ILE A 100 -7.84 -15.48 -23.13
CA ILE A 100 -7.14 -14.18 -23.08
C ILE A 100 -5.65 -14.38 -22.82
N LEU A 101 -5.27 -15.27 -21.89
CA LEU A 101 -3.86 -15.51 -21.58
C LEU A 101 -3.11 -16.18 -22.74
N ASP A 102 -3.79 -17.02 -23.53
CA ASP A 102 -3.20 -17.66 -24.72
C ASP A 102 -3.02 -16.67 -25.88
N LEU A 103 -3.80 -15.59 -25.93
CA LEU A 103 -3.75 -14.57 -26.99
C LEU A 103 -2.67 -13.51 -26.76
N VAL A 104 -2.29 -13.24 -25.51
CA VAL A 104 -1.38 -12.14 -25.17
C VAL A 104 0.06 -12.62 -25.13
N ASP A 105 0.89 -12.00 -25.97
CA ASP A 105 2.34 -12.13 -25.90
C ASP A 105 2.90 -11.13 -24.88
N PHE A 106 3.50 -11.66 -23.81
CA PHE A 106 4.19 -10.88 -22.78
C PHE A 106 5.64 -10.51 -23.15
N SER A 107 6.12 -10.99 -24.29
CA SER A 107 7.46 -10.68 -24.77
C SER A 107 7.56 -9.20 -25.15
N PRO A 108 8.62 -8.49 -24.74
CA PRO A 108 8.78 -7.08 -25.08
C PRO A 108 8.94 -6.91 -26.60
N LYS A 109 8.02 -6.15 -27.21
CA LYS A 109 8.11 -5.77 -28.63
C LYS A 109 8.92 -4.48 -28.76
N PHE A 110 10.20 -4.60 -29.09
CA PHE A 110 11.14 -3.46 -29.12
C PHE A 110 10.90 -2.47 -30.28
N GLU A 111 9.98 -2.77 -31.20
CA GLU A 111 9.69 -1.92 -32.36
C GLU A 111 9.13 -0.54 -31.98
N ASN A 112 8.33 -0.47 -30.91
CA ASN A 112 7.78 0.77 -30.40
C ASN A 112 7.98 0.83 -28.87
N ALA A 113 8.89 1.72 -28.43
CA ALA A 113 9.20 1.91 -27.02
C ALA A 113 7.97 2.22 -26.16
N LYS A 114 6.93 2.85 -26.73
CA LYS A 114 5.67 3.09 -26.00
C LYS A 114 4.88 1.81 -25.76
N GLN A 115 4.87 0.92 -26.74
CA GLN A 115 4.12 -0.33 -26.70
C GLN A 115 4.86 -1.47 -25.97
N ALA A 116 6.17 -1.29 -25.75
CA ALA A 116 7.06 -2.23 -25.08
C ALA A 116 6.96 -2.16 -23.53
N VAL A 117 5.83 -2.59 -22.95
CA VAL A 117 5.76 -2.74 -21.48
C VAL A 117 6.77 -3.82 -21.05
N PRO A 118 7.65 -3.54 -20.08
CA PRO A 118 8.70 -4.48 -19.68
C PRO A 118 8.17 -5.53 -18.71
N PHE A 119 7.20 -6.34 -19.18
CA PHE A 119 6.79 -7.54 -18.46
C PHE A 119 7.86 -8.63 -18.58
N LEU A 120 8.01 -9.43 -17.53
CA LEU A 120 8.73 -10.69 -17.60
C LEU A 120 7.98 -11.63 -18.57
N PRO A 121 8.69 -12.37 -19.44
CA PRO A 121 8.10 -13.27 -20.43
C PRO A 121 7.60 -14.57 -19.78
N LYS A 122 6.72 -14.43 -18.79
CA LYS A 122 6.06 -15.49 -18.02
C LYS A 122 4.58 -15.14 -17.92
N VAL A 123 3.71 -16.13 -18.15
CA VAL A 123 2.25 -15.93 -18.02
C VAL A 123 1.86 -15.65 -16.57
N ALA A 124 2.41 -16.43 -15.63
CA ALA A 124 2.21 -16.24 -14.20
C ALA A 124 3.56 -16.04 -13.51
N LEU A 125 3.62 -15.08 -12.60
CA LEU A 125 4.75 -14.89 -11.70
C LEU A 125 4.57 -15.81 -10.48
N THR A 126 5.65 -16.42 -10.03
CA THR A 126 5.65 -17.40 -8.94
C THR A 126 6.41 -16.92 -7.73
N GLU A 127 7.37 -16.02 -7.89
CA GLU A 127 8.23 -15.54 -6.81
C GLU A 127 8.04 -14.04 -6.54
N GLU A 128 8.21 -13.64 -5.28
CA GLU A 128 8.17 -12.23 -4.86
C GLU A 128 9.24 -11.38 -5.58
N ARG A 129 10.41 -11.97 -5.86
CA ARG A 129 11.52 -11.29 -6.56
C ARG A 129 11.15 -10.93 -8.00
N GLU A 130 10.39 -11.79 -8.66
CA GLU A 130 9.91 -11.56 -10.03
C GLU A 130 8.93 -10.38 -10.05
N VAL A 131 8.03 -10.33 -9.07
CA VAL A 131 7.10 -9.22 -8.89
C VAL A 131 7.86 -7.91 -8.72
N LEU A 132 8.86 -7.87 -7.84
CA LEU A 132 9.63 -6.65 -7.60
C LEU A 132 10.46 -6.22 -8.82
N ALA A 133 11.11 -7.17 -9.51
CA ALA A 133 11.88 -6.90 -10.71
C ALA A 133 11.00 -6.31 -11.83
N GLU A 134 9.86 -6.95 -12.09
CA GLU A 134 8.90 -6.49 -13.09
C GLU A 134 8.31 -5.12 -12.71
N LEU A 135 7.93 -4.93 -11.43
CA LEU A 135 7.39 -3.67 -10.94
C LEU A 135 8.40 -2.51 -11.07
N SER A 136 9.67 -2.77 -10.76
CA SER A 136 10.76 -1.80 -10.95
C SER A 136 10.96 -1.45 -12.43
N ALA A 137 10.85 -2.42 -13.34
CA ALA A 137 10.95 -2.17 -14.77
C ALA A 137 9.75 -1.37 -15.31
N ILE A 138 8.53 -1.71 -14.89
CA ILE A 138 7.31 -0.99 -15.28
C ILE A 138 7.35 0.46 -14.79
N MET A 139 7.81 0.70 -13.56
CA MET A 139 7.99 2.06 -13.05
C MET A 139 9.01 2.85 -13.86
N ALA A 140 10.14 2.23 -14.23
CA ALA A 140 11.14 2.86 -15.10
C ALA A 140 10.54 3.27 -16.44
N HIS A 141 9.81 2.33 -17.08
CA HIS A 141 9.15 2.55 -18.36
C HIS A 141 8.10 3.66 -18.28
N ALA A 142 7.26 3.67 -17.25
CA ALA A 142 6.28 4.73 -17.03
C ALA A 142 6.95 6.09 -16.87
N LEU A 143 8.02 6.19 -16.09
CA LEU A 143 8.78 7.45 -15.95
C LEU A 143 9.44 7.91 -17.25
N MET A 144 9.84 6.99 -18.14
CA MET A 144 10.43 7.34 -19.42
C MET A 144 9.38 7.78 -20.44
N VAL A 145 8.32 7.00 -20.59
CA VAL A 145 7.35 7.10 -21.69
C VAL A 145 6.13 7.93 -21.33
N HIS A 146 5.57 7.73 -20.13
CA HIS A 146 4.33 8.36 -19.67
C HIS A 146 4.50 8.96 -18.26
N PRO A 147 5.31 10.02 -18.09
CA PRO A 147 5.61 10.56 -16.76
C PRO A 147 4.37 10.99 -15.98
N GLY A 148 3.31 11.43 -16.68
CA GLY A 148 2.03 11.82 -16.08
C GLY A 148 1.22 10.68 -15.47
N TYR A 149 1.60 9.41 -15.66
CA TYR A 149 0.98 8.28 -14.98
C TYR A 149 1.46 8.15 -13.53
N VAL A 150 2.67 8.67 -13.23
CA VAL A 150 3.28 8.55 -11.91
C VAL A 150 2.79 9.68 -11.01
N ASN A 151 2.04 9.33 -9.99
CA ASN A 151 1.50 10.22 -8.97
C ASN A 151 1.79 9.69 -7.55
N ILE A 152 1.37 10.42 -6.52
CA ILE A 152 1.59 10.03 -5.12
C ILE A 152 0.92 8.69 -4.78
N GLU A 153 -0.24 8.41 -5.36
CA GLU A 153 -0.95 7.15 -5.15
C GLU A 153 -0.22 5.96 -5.76
N SER A 154 0.30 6.08 -6.98
CA SER A 154 1.08 5.04 -7.64
C SER A 154 2.41 4.79 -6.94
N VAL A 155 3.10 5.86 -6.48
CA VAL A 155 4.34 5.74 -5.70
C VAL A 155 4.07 5.09 -4.34
N ASN A 156 3.00 5.48 -3.63
CA ASN A 156 2.65 4.82 -2.38
C ASN A 156 2.29 3.34 -2.59
N THR A 157 1.60 3.00 -3.68
CA THR A 157 1.28 1.61 -4.01
C THR A 157 2.55 0.81 -4.32
N PHE A 158 3.47 1.39 -5.11
CA PHE A 158 4.79 0.84 -5.39
C PHE A 158 5.57 0.54 -4.10
N MET A 159 5.67 1.54 -3.21
CA MET A 159 6.37 1.39 -1.92
C MET A 159 5.70 0.36 -1.01
N ASN A 160 4.37 0.28 -1.00
CA ASN A 160 3.66 -0.72 -0.20
C ASN A 160 3.89 -2.15 -0.69
N ILE A 161 4.05 -2.37 -2.00
CA ILE A 161 4.44 -3.67 -2.54
C ILE A 161 5.87 -4.00 -2.11
N ALA A 162 6.80 -3.05 -2.22
CA ALA A 162 8.18 -3.22 -1.77
C ALA A 162 8.27 -3.53 -0.26
N ALA A 163 7.47 -2.86 0.58
CA ALA A 163 7.39 -3.15 2.01
C ALA A 163 6.87 -4.57 2.32
N ASN A 164 6.02 -5.13 1.44
CA ASN A 164 5.43 -6.46 1.65
C ASN A 164 6.27 -7.60 1.10
N MET A 165 7.08 -7.38 0.06
CA MET A 165 7.78 -8.45 -0.67
C MET A 165 9.31 -8.29 -0.67
N GLY A 166 9.83 -7.10 -0.36
CA GLY A 166 11.26 -6.76 -0.46
C GLY A 166 12.04 -6.94 0.84
N SER A 167 13.36 -6.68 0.75
CA SER A 167 14.20 -6.47 1.94
C SER A 167 14.08 -5.05 2.46
N LEU A 168 14.49 -4.83 3.71
CA LEU A 168 14.45 -3.50 4.31
C LEU A 168 15.42 -2.54 3.62
N GLU A 169 16.64 -2.97 3.27
CA GLU A 169 17.61 -2.09 2.61
C GLU A 169 17.06 -1.60 1.27
N GLU A 170 16.52 -2.53 0.49
CA GLU A 170 15.88 -2.25 -0.79
C GLU A 170 14.67 -1.33 -0.69
N PHE A 171 13.90 -1.45 0.41
CA PHE A 171 12.80 -0.55 0.69
C PHE A 171 13.29 0.86 1.03
N ILE A 172 14.28 1.00 1.91
CA ILE A 172 14.84 2.30 2.33
C ILE A 172 15.44 3.03 1.13
N GLU A 173 16.17 2.32 0.26
CA GLU A 173 16.72 2.91 -0.95
C GLU A 173 15.60 3.43 -1.86
N ARG A 174 14.59 2.61 -2.17
CA ARG A 174 13.43 3.04 -2.98
C ARG A 174 12.68 4.21 -2.32
N TYR A 175 12.57 4.21 -0.99
CA TYR A 175 11.91 5.26 -0.22
C TYR A 175 12.62 6.61 -0.41
N ASN A 176 13.95 6.62 -0.37
CA ASN A 176 14.76 7.84 -0.58
C ASN A 176 14.88 8.24 -2.06
N GLU A 177 14.82 7.27 -2.97
CA GLU A 177 14.84 7.50 -4.42
C GLU A 177 13.56 8.19 -4.91
N PHE A 178 12.38 7.74 -4.48
CA PHE A 178 11.08 8.18 -5.01
C PHE A 178 10.38 9.24 -4.18
N THR A 179 10.79 9.45 -2.93
CA THR A 179 10.10 10.37 -2.03
C THR A 179 11.06 11.33 -1.37
N PHE A 180 10.56 12.50 -0.98
CA PHE A 180 11.34 13.49 -0.24
C PHE A 180 10.52 14.12 0.87
N LEU A 181 11.19 14.54 1.94
CA LEU A 181 10.58 15.34 2.98
C LEU A 181 10.44 16.78 2.49
N ASP A 182 9.21 17.26 2.35
CA ASP A 182 8.96 18.68 2.12
C ASP A 182 9.15 19.47 3.43
N LYS A 183 10.19 20.31 3.46
CA LYS A 183 10.52 21.20 4.57
C LYS A 183 9.97 22.63 4.39
N SER A 184 9.13 22.87 3.38
CA SER A 184 8.55 24.20 3.13
C SER A 184 7.81 24.73 4.37
N GLY A 185 8.26 25.86 4.92
CA GLY A 185 7.64 26.52 6.08
C GLY A 185 8.01 25.96 7.46
N VAL A 186 9.04 25.11 7.53
CA VAL A 186 9.63 24.68 8.80
C VAL A 186 10.68 25.71 9.22
N ASN A 187 10.41 26.48 10.28
CA ASN A 187 11.42 27.35 10.88
C ASN A 187 12.52 26.47 11.49
N GLU A 188 13.77 26.65 11.06
CA GLU A 188 14.95 25.97 11.63
C GLU A 188 15.31 26.52 13.02
N THR A 189 14.34 26.62 13.92
CA THR A 189 14.66 26.82 15.33
C THR A 189 15.22 25.52 15.88
N ARG A 190 16.56 25.49 16.02
CA ARG A 190 17.39 24.50 16.74
C ARG A 190 16.57 23.68 17.75
N THR A 191 16.05 22.54 17.32
CA THR A 191 15.54 21.54 18.26
C THR A 191 16.74 20.96 18.97
N ILE A 192 16.82 21.22 20.28
CA ILE A 192 17.67 20.53 21.25
C ILE A 192 17.10 19.11 21.37
N ILE A 193 17.37 18.27 20.38
CA ILE A 193 17.18 16.83 20.42
C ILE A 193 18.45 16.30 19.77
N GLU A 194 19.19 15.46 20.48
CA GLU A 194 20.52 14.94 20.13
C GLU A 194 20.68 14.71 18.61
N PRO A 195 21.64 15.41 17.96
CA PRO A 195 21.83 15.35 16.52
C PRO A 195 22.40 14.02 16.00
N GLU A 196 22.72 13.06 16.87
CA GLU A 196 23.41 11.81 16.47
C GLU A 196 22.56 10.88 15.59
N ILE A 197 21.23 10.99 15.62
CA ILE A 197 20.34 10.08 14.86
C ILE A 197 20.02 10.62 13.44
N LEU A 198 20.09 11.93 13.21
CA LEU A 198 19.75 12.52 11.91
C LEU A 198 20.94 12.63 10.95
N GLU A 199 22.16 12.77 11.47
CA GLU A 199 23.39 12.86 10.64
C GLU A 199 23.98 11.49 10.28
N SER A 200 23.64 10.42 11.01
CA SER A 200 24.17 9.08 10.75
C SER A 200 23.58 8.38 9.51
N LEU A 201 22.58 8.98 8.86
CA LEU A 201 21.99 8.51 7.60
C LEU A 201 22.62 9.12 6.34
N ASP A 202 23.63 9.99 6.46
CA ASP A 202 24.60 10.24 5.37
C ASP A 202 25.58 9.05 5.29
N THR A 203 25.03 7.84 5.16
CA THR A 203 25.81 6.63 4.96
C THR A 203 26.16 6.55 3.48
N SER A 204 27.29 7.18 3.19
CA SER A 204 28.19 6.88 2.08
C SER A 204 28.63 5.41 2.12
N ILE A 205 27.71 4.49 1.76
CA ILE A 205 28.05 3.12 1.36
C ILE A 205 27.17 2.79 0.15
N MET A 206 27.57 3.31 -1.01
CA MET A 206 27.18 2.73 -2.30
C MET A 206 27.83 1.36 -2.39
N SER A 207 27.18 0.34 -1.85
CA SER A 207 27.44 -1.03 -2.26
C SER A 207 26.83 -1.18 -3.65
N GLN A 208 27.66 -1.17 -4.70
CA GLN A 208 27.28 -1.62 -6.04
C GLN A 208 27.03 -3.14 -6.03
N ARG A 209 26.08 -3.62 -5.23
CA ARG A 209 25.43 -4.90 -5.50
C ARG A 209 24.25 -4.58 -6.40
N SER A 210 24.33 -5.02 -7.65
CA SER A 210 23.15 -5.05 -8.52
C SER A 210 22.12 -5.96 -7.87
N SER A 211 21.13 -5.37 -7.18
CA SER A 211 19.98 -6.14 -6.75
C SER A 211 19.25 -6.65 -8.00
N VAL A 212 18.98 -7.95 -8.04
CA VAL A 212 18.23 -8.61 -9.12
C VAL A 212 16.82 -8.00 -9.28
N THR A 213 16.28 -7.38 -8.23
CA THR A 213 14.94 -6.79 -8.24
C THR A 213 14.91 -5.33 -8.72
N LYS A 214 16.07 -4.69 -8.90
CA LYS A 214 16.16 -3.30 -9.34
C LYS A 214 16.46 -3.25 -10.83
N SER A 215 15.67 -2.46 -11.57
CA SER A 215 15.99 -2.15 -12.96
C SER A 215 17.22 -1.21 -12.99
N PRO A 216 18.30 -1.55 -13.71
CA PRO A 216 19.48 -0.69 -13.82
C PRO A 216 19.17 0.69 -14.41
N ILE A 217 18.18 0.76 -15.29
CA ILE A 217 17.75 1.98 -15.97
C ILE A 217 17.00 2.92 -14.99
N LEU A 218 16.43 2.38 -13.91
CA LEU A 218 15.62 3.16 -13.00
C LEU A 218 16.44 4.25 -12.29
N SER A 219 17.64 3.91 -11.82
CA SER A 219 18.54 4.87 -11.19
C SER A 219 18.99 5.94 -12.19
N GLU A 220 19.31 5.55 -13.42
CA GLU A 220 19.69 6.48 -14.48
C GLU A 220 18.55 7.45 -14.81
N VAL A 221 17.32 6.96 -15.01
CA VAL A 221 16.15 7.80 -15.31
C VAL A 221 15.88 8.81 -14.20
N LEU A 222 16.00 8.38 -12.94
CA LEU A 222 15.81 9.26 -11.78
C LEU A 222 16.91 10.33 -11.68
N GLN A 223 18.17 9.99 -11.98
CA GLN A 223 19.27 10.95 -11.98
C GLN A 223 19.11 12.01 -13.08
N HIS A 224 18.75 11.59 -14.30
CA HIS A 224 18.56 12.50 -15.44
C HIS A 224 17.41 13.48 -15.23
N ARG A 225 16.37 13.08 -14.48
CA ARG A 225 15.18 13.91 -14.23
C ARG A 225 15.25 14.81 -12.98
N LYS A 226 16.42 14.94 -12.33
CA LYS A 226 16.72 15.90 -11.22
C LYS A 226 15.52 16.26 -10.35
N ASN A 227 15.17 15.42 -9.37
CA ASN A 227 14.11 15.63 -8.37
C ASN A 227 12.67 15.85 -8.89
N SER A 228 12.44 16.07 -10.19
CA SER A 228 11.10 16.28 -10.74
C SER A 228 10.18 15.05 -10.65
N CYS A 229 10.77 13.86 -10.48
CA CYS A 229 10.04 12.61 -10.32
C CYS A 229 9.83 12.21 -8.86
N LYS A 230 10.45 12.91 -7.91
CA LYS A 230 10.24 12.62 -6.49
C LYS A 230 8.94 13.23 -6.03
N VAL A 231 8.21 12.51 -5.19
CA VAL A 231 6.92 12.96 -4.67
C VAL A 231 7.08 13.36 -3.20
N PRO A 232 6.46 14.47 -2.73
CA PRO A 232 6.51 14.83 -1.33
C PRO A 232 5.87 13.75 -0.47
N ARG A 233 6.56 13.38 0.62
CA ARG A 233 6.09 12.38 1.59
C ARG A 233 4.78 12.86 2.24
N ASN A 234 3.79 11.97 2.30
CA ASN A 234 2.53 12.22 3.01
C ASN A 234 2.32 11.20 4.12
N THR A 235 1.22 11.34 4.88
CA THR A 235 0.90 10.43 6.00
C THR A 235 0.85 8.95 5.57
N ILE A 236 0.39 8.64 4.36
CA ILE A 236 0.34 7.27 3.83
C ILE A 236 1.75 6.75 3.59
N THR A 237 2.64 7.57 3.02
CA THR A 237 4.05 7.24 2.80
C THR A 237 4.75 6.86 4.11
N TYR A 238 4.52 7.61 5.20
CA TYR A 238 5.07 7.29 6.52
C TYR A 238 4.47 6.02 7.13
N LEU A 239 3.16 5.78 6.97
CA LEU A 239 2.51 4.56 7.43
C LEU A 239 3.08 3.31 6.74
N ILE A 240 3.38 3.41 5.44
CA ILE A 240 4.04 2.33 4.69
C ILE A 240 5.45 2.08 5.23
N ALA A 241 6.21 3.14 5.53
CA ALA A 241 7.54 3.01 6.11
C ALA A 241 7.52 2.36 7.50
N LEU A 242 6.57 2.75 8.37
CA LEU A 242 6.36 2.09 9.67
C LEU A 242 5.99 0.61 9.51
N LYS A 243 5.17 0.26 8.51
CA LYS A 243 4.85 -1.13 8.21
C LYS A 243 6.08 -1.93 7.78
N ALA A 244 6.94 -1.35 6.94
CA ALA A 244 8.20 -1.99 6.56
C ALA A 244 9.11 -2.20 7.78
N ALA A 245 9.27 -1.16 8.62
CA ALA A 245 10.05 -1.22 9.86
C ALA A 245 9.56 -2.35 10.79
N ALA A 246 8.24 -2.42 11.02
CA ALA A 246 7.60 -3.45 11.82
C ALA A 246 7.87 -4.86 11.29
N LYS A 247 7.72 -5.06 9.97
CA LYS A 247 7.90 -6.36 9.31
C LYS A 247 9.34 -6.87 9.46
N HIS A 248 10.32 -5.98 9.35
CA HIS A 248 11.75 -6.32 9.43
C HIS A 248 12.33 -6.18 10.84
N HIS A 249 11.49 -5.91 11.84
CA HIS A 249 11.88 -5.71 13.23
C HIS A 249 12.95 -4.63 13.47
N ASP A 250 12.93 -3.57 12.66
CA ASP A 250 13.87 -2.45 12.79
C ASP A 250 13.23 -1.26 13.53
N TYR A 251 13.55 -1.16 14.82
CA TYR A 251 13.11 -0.04 15.67
C TYR A 251 13.80 1.28 15.30
N SER A 252 15.07 1.25 14.89
CA SER A 252 15.83 2.45 14.57
C SER A 252 15.23 3.19 13.37
N PHE A 253 14.84 2.43 12.35
CA PHE A 253 14.12 2.96 11.19
C PHE A 253 12.73 3.46 11.56
N ALA A 254 12.00 2.77 12.45
CA ALA A 254 10.70 3.27 12.93
C ALA A 254 10.82 4.62 13.67
N GLN A 255 11.87 4.79 14.48
CA GLN A 255 12.13 6.01 15.24
C GLN A 255 12.53 7.20 14.35
N SER A 256 13.31 6.95 13.29
CA SER A 256 13.65 8.00 12.31
C SER A 256 12.41 8.48 11.57
N ILE A 257 11.55 7.55 11.14
CA ILE A 257 10.27 7.86 10.47
C ILE A 257 9.31 8.63 11.38
N TRP A 258 9.25 8.30 12.67
CA TRP A 258 8.47 9.09 13.64
C TRP A 258 9.01 10.52 13.73
N SER A 259 10.31 10.67 13.99
CA SER A 259 10.96 11.99 14.10
C SER A 259 10.70 12.83 12.86
N GLU A 260 10.81 12.22 11.68
CA GLU A 260 10.52 12.86 10.40
C GLU A 260 9.05 13.25 10.24
N ARG A 261 8.10 12.38 10.62
CA ARG A 261 6.68 12.74 10.60
C ARG A 261 6.38 13.92 11.53
N GLY A 262 7.14 14.07 12.62
CA GLY A 262 7.09 15.22 13.51
C GLY A 262 7.49 16.55 12.83
N THR A 263 8.49 16.53 11.96
CA THR A 263 8.89 17.71 11.17
C THR A 263 7.88 17.99 10.06
N TYR A 264 7.34 16.97 9.40
CA TYR A 264 6.26 17.10 8.42
C TYR A 264 5.01 17.82 8.98
N ARG A 265 4.65 17.61 10.27
CA ARG A 265 3.52 18.36 10.89
C ARG A 265 3.73 19.87 10.89
N LYS A 266 4.97 20.32 10.81
CA LYS A 266 5.36 21.73 10.80
C LYS A 266 5.41 22.31 9.38
N SER A 267 5.29 21.50 8.33
CA SER A 267 5.31 21.98 6.95
C SER A 267 4.05 22.77 6.60
N ASN A 268 4.16 23.63 5.58
CA ASN A 268 3.02 24.39 5.04
C ASN A 268 1.95 23.48 4.46
N ASP A 269 2.35 22.40 3.78
CA ASP A 269 1.44 21.39 3.24
C ASP A 269 0.54 20.83 4.32
N PHE A 270 1.09 20.41 5.46
CA PHE A 270 0.28 19.89 6.56
C PHE A 270 -0.51 21.00 7.26
N LYS A 271 0.09 22.18 7.47
CA LYS A 271 -0.57 23.33 8.13
C LYS A 271 -1.74 23.89 7.34
N SER A 272 -1.74 23.81 6.02
CA SER A 272 -2.84 24.28 5.16
C SER A 272 -4.08 23.40 5.23
N LEU A 273 -3.96 22.15 5.67
CA LEU A 273 -5.08 21.20 5.73
C LEU A 273 -6.17 21.63 6.74
N PRO A 274 -7.45 21.31 6.47
CA PRO A 274 -8.53 21.47 7.44
C PRO A 274 -8.26 20.76 8.76
N ARG A 275 -8.84 21.26 9.86
CA ARG A 275 -8.63 20.67 11.19
C ARG A 275 -9.09 19.21 11.28
N ASP A 276 -10.28 18.91 10.75
CA ASP A 276 -10.85 17.56 10.75
C ASP A 276 -9.98 16.55 9.96
N THR A 277 -9.39 16.97 8.83
CA THR A 277 -8.50 16.08 8.06
C THR A 277 -7.17 15.88 8.78
N LYS A 278 -6.62 16.92 9.42
CA LYS A 278 -5.42 16.79 10.27
C LYS A 278 -5.64 15.79 11.41
N ASP A 279 -6.75 15.92 12.14
CA ASP A 279 -7.07 15.05 13.27
C ASP A 279 -7.24 13.59 12.80
N LYS A 280 -7.87 13.35 11.64
CA LYS A 280 -7.97 12.02 11.02
C LYS A 280 -6.61 11.44 10.62
N LEU A 281 -5.74 12.25 10.02
CA LEU A 281 -4.41 11.83 9.58
C LEU A 281 -3.48 11.54 10.77
N ASP A 282 -3.51 12.40 11.80
CA ASP A 282 -2.74 12.20 13.03
C ASP A 282 -3.26 10.98 13.81
N PHE A 283 -4.58 10.74 13.85
CA PHE A 283 -5.12 9.52 14.45
C PHE A 283 -4.70 8.25 13.69
N SER A 284 -4.79 8.29 12.35
CA SER A 284 -4.33 7.18 11.50
C SER A 284 -2.85 6.86 11.74
N PHE A 285 -2.02 7.90 11.85
CA PHE A 285 -0.60 7.75 12.17
C PHE A 285 -0.37 7.18 13.56
N ALA A 286 -1.05 7.70 14.59
CA ALA A 286 -0.95 7.19 15.97
C ALA A 286 -1.36 5.72 16.06
N SER A 287 -2.45 5.32 15.40
CA SER A 287 -2.86 3.91 15.29
C SER A 287 -1.80 3.07 14.57
N GLY A 288 -1.19 3.60 13.50
CA GLY A 288 -0.09 2.96 12.81
C GLY A 288 1.13 2.73 13.69
N MET A 289 1.51 3.71 14.52
CA MET A 289 2.62 3.58 15.48
C MET A 289 2.35 2.52 16.54
N VAL A 290 1.14 2.52 17.13
CA VAL A 290 0.76 1.49 18.12
C VAL A 290 0.84 0.09 17.51
N ASN A 291 0.36 -0.07 16.27
CA ASN A 291 0.46 -1.34 15.54
C ASN A 291 1.93 -1.73 15.25
N CYS A 292 2.76 -0.77 14.83
CA CYS A 292 4.18 -0.99 14.59
C CYS A 292 4.90 -1.48 15.86
N LEU A 293 4.76 -0.76 16.97
CA LEU A 293 5.38 -1.14 18.26
C LEU A 293 4.86 -2.49 18.78
N THR A 294 3.58 -2.79 18.54
CA THR A 294 3.00 -4.11 18.85
C THR A 294 3.70 -5.21 18.05
N ASP A 295 3.95 -5.02 16.75
CA ASP A 295 4.67 -5.97 15.90
C ASP A 295 6.15 -6.12 16.30
N LEU A 296 6.76 -5.04 16.78
CA LEU A 296 8.10 -5.03 17.38
C LEU A 296 8.16 -5.69 18.77
N LYS A 297 7.02 -6.14 19.32
CA LYS A 297 6.87 -6.70 20.67
C LYS A 297 7.17 -5.72 21.79
N LEU A 298 7.15 -4.42 21.52
CA LEU A 298 7.33 -3.33 22.47
C LEU A 298 5.97 -2.88 23.03
N LEU A 299 5.33 -3.76 23.81
CA LEU A 299 3.96 -3.58 24.28
C LEU A 299 3.79 -2.39 25.25
N ASP A 300 4.80 -2.14 26.09
CA ASP A 300 4.77 -1.03 27.05
C ASP A 300 4.92 0.33 26.35
N ASP A 301 5.77 0.42 25.32
CA ASP A 301 5.89 1.63 24.50
C ASP A 301 4.63 1.89 23.69
N ALA A 302 4.03 0.82 23.12
CA ALA A 302 2.74 0.91 22.45
C ALA A 302 1.64 1.43 23.41
N LEU A 303 1.67 0.96 24.67
CA LEU A 303 0.76 1.42 25.71
C LEU A 303 1.02 2.89 26.09
N ALA A 304 2.27 3.33 26.19
CA ALA A 304 2.62 4.71 26.51
C ALA A 304 2.06 5.69 25.46
N ILE A 305 2.15 5.34 24.18
CA ILE A 305 1.55 6.12 23.09
C ILE A 305 0.02 6.14 23.21
N LEU A 306 -0.59 4.99 23.48
CA LEU A 306 -2.04 4.92 23.66
C LEU A 306 -2.53 5.80 24.82
N VAL A 307 -1.86 5.74 25.97
CA VAL A 307 -2.23 6.51 27.17
C VAL A 307 -2.04 8.01 26.92
N SER A 308 -0.93 8.42 26.30
CA SER A 308 -0.67 9.84 26.01
C SER A 308 -1.66 10.45 25.00
N THR A 309 -2.30 9.62 24.17
CA THR A 309 -3.26 10.05 23.14
C THR A 309 -4.71 9.66 23.45
N GLU A 310 -5.01 9.14 24.64
CA GLU A 310 -6.32 8.55 24.95
C GLU A 310 -7.48 9.57 24.88
N TYR A 311 -7.21 10.82 25.25
CA TYR A 311 -8.20 11.92 25.24
C TYR A 311 -8.19 12.71 23.93
N GLN A 312 -7.16 12.53 23.10
CA GLN A 312 -7.02 13.24 21.83
C GLN A 312 -7.80 12.55 20.72
N PHE A 313 -7.89 11.23 20.77
CA PHE A 313 -8.50 10.44 19.71
C PHE A 313 -9.57 9.47 20.21
N LYS A 314 -10.51 9.16 19.32
CA LYS A 314 -11.53 8.16 19.55
C LYS A 314 -10.99 6.76 19.27
N TRP A 315 -10.27 6.21 20.23
CA TRP A 315 -9.78 4.83 20.16
C TRP A 315 -10.92 3.82 20.22
N THR A 316 -10.97 2.90 19.26
CA THR A 316 -11.96 1.82 19.25
C THR A 316 -11.29 0.45 19.23
N TRP A 317 -12.09 -0.60 19.39
CA TRP A 317 -11.62 -1.98 19.25
C TRP A 317 -11.04 -2.27 17.87
N LYS A 318 -11.44 -1.54 16.82
CA LYS A 318 -10.90 -1.72 15.48
C LYS A 318 -9.38 -1.46 15.45
N GLU A 319 -8.93 -0.40 16.11
CA GLU A 319 -7.50 -0.03 16.17
C GLU A 319 -6.76 -0.85 17.23
N LEU A 320 -7.39 -1.13 18.38
CA LEU A 320 -6.72 -1.73 19.54
C LEU A 320 -6.76 -3.26 19.60
N ARG A 321 -7.49 -3.92 18.69
CA ARG A 321 -7.60 -5.40 18.68
C ARG A 321 -6.24 -6.06 18.63
N LYS A 322 -5.33 -5.56 17.79
CA LYS A 322 -4.00 -6.13 17.59
C LYS A 322 -3.13 -6.06 18.84
N LEU A 323 -3.07 -4.89 19.48
CA LEU A 323 -2.36 -4.69 20.75
C LEU A 323 -2.95 -5.58 21.86
N TYR A 324 -4.29 -5.64 21.93
CA TYR A 324 -4.97 -6.46 22.92
C TYR A 324 -4.67 -7.95 22.74
N THR A 325 -4.73 -8.49 21.52
CA THR A 325 -4.42 -9.90 21.25
C THR A 325 -2.97 -10.23 21.58
N ALA A 326 -2.03 -9.40 21.12
CA ALA A 326 -0.61 -9.60 21.42
C ALA A 326 -0.32 -9.58 22.93
N ALA A 327 -0.97 -8.67 23.68
CA ALA A 327 -0.83 -8.61 25.13
C ALA A 327 -1.49 -9.80 25.86
N VAL A 328 -2.58 -10.35 25.34
CA VAL A 328 -3.20 -11.59 25.88
C VAL A 328 -2.28 -12.78 25.65
N ASP A 329 -1.70 -12.91 24.46
CA ASP A 329 -0.83 -14.03 24.09
C ASP A 329 0.44 -14.07 24.96
N VAL A 330 0.96 -12.90 25.35
CA VAL A 330 2.11 -12.77 26.28
C VAL A 330 1.69 -12.82 27.76
N GLY A 331 0.39 -12.76 28.07
CA GLY A 331 -0.11 -12.72 29.45
C GLY A 331 0.08 -11.37 30.17
N HIS A 332 0.26 -10.28 29.42
CA HIS A 332 0.52 -8.95 29.97
C HIS A 332 -0.77 -8.29 30.51
N THR A 333 -1.10 -8.60 31.77
CA THR A 333 -2.40 -8.20 32.38
C THR A 333 -2.57 -6.69 32.54
N ASN A 334 -1.48 -5.93 32.66
CA ASN A 334 -1.54 -4.47 32.77
C ASN A 334 -2.01 -3.82 31.46
N VAL A 335 -1.37 -4.18 30.34
CA VAL A 335 -1.71 -3.64 29.01
C VAL A 335 -3.15 -3.98 28.65
N THR A 336 -3.58 -5.24 28.85
CA THR A 336 -4.95 -5.66 28.53
C THR A 336 -6.02 -4.94 29.35
N LYS A 337 -5.79 -4.72 30.65
CA LYS A 337 -6.71 -3.95 31.52
C LYS A 337 -6.79 -2.50 31.07
N THR A 338 -5.65 -1.88 30.79
CA THR A 338 -5.58 -0.47 30.39
C THR A 338 -6.22 -0.24 29.02
N VAL A 339 -5.96 -1.10 28.03
CA VAL A 339 -6.63 -1.05 26.71
C VAL A 339 -8.15 -1.13 26.84
N ARG A 340 -8.67 -2.08 27.63
CA ARG A 340 -10.12 -2.17 27.91
C ARG A 340 -10.65 -0.89 28.58
N GLY A 341 -9.89 -0.30 29.49
CA GLY A 341 -10.22 0.96 30.16
C GLY A 341 -10.32 2.12 29.17
N VAL A 342 -9.33 2.27 28.29
CA VAL A 342 -9.28 3.31 27.24
C VAL A 342 -10.48 3.19 26.32
N VAL A 343 -10.81 1.99 25.82
CA VAL A 343 -11.97 1.81 24.93
C VAL A 343 -13.28 2.18 25.63
N LYS A 344 -13.45 1.76 26.89
CA LYS A 344 -14.65 2.12 27.67
C LYS A 344 -14.77 3.63 27.87
N ARG A 345 -13.67 4.31 28.19
CA ARG A 345 -13.64 5.78 28.34
C ARG A 345 -13.95 6.46 27.01
N ALA A 346 -13.27 6.07 25.93
CA ALA A 346 -13.50 6.63 24.60
C ALA A 346 -14.95 6.48 24.15
N GLN A 347 -15.58 5.33 24.44
CA GLN A 347 -17.00 5.10 24.21
C GLN A 347 -17.89 6.06 25.00
N VAL A 348 -17.65 6.22 26.31
CA VAL A 348 -18.42 7.14 27.16
C VAL A 348 -18.27 8.60 26.70
N THR A 349 -17.05 9.02 26.36
CA THR A 349 -16.74 10.41 25.97
C THR A 349 -17.32 10.79 24.61
N HIS A 350 -17.27 9.89 23.63
CA HIS A 350 -17.63 10.23 22.24
C HIS A 350 -19.04 9.77 21.82
N GLU A 351 -19.64 8.80 22.52
CA GLU A 351 -20.96 8.25 22.18
C GLU A 351 -21.98 8.42 23.32
N GLY A 352 -21.54 8.91 24.48
CA GLY A 352 -22.34 8.95 25.70
C GLY A 352 -22.46 7.57 26.36
N LYS A 353 -23.12 7.51 27.52
CA LYS A 353 -23.44 6.21 28.16
C LYS A 353 -24.46 5.46 27.29
N ILE A 354 -24.00 4.45 26.54
CA ILE A 354 -24.88 3.57 25.76
C ILE A 354 -25.89 2.92 26.71
N ARG A 355 -27.19 3.22 26.53
CA ARG A 355 -28.27 2.51 27.24
C ARG A 355 -28.36 1.09 26.67
N LYS A 356 -28.77 0.12 27.48
CA LYS A 356 -28.83 -1.32 27.13
C LYS A 356 -29.58 -1.63 25.81
N LYS A 357 -30.49 -0.74 25.38
CA LYS A 357 -31.25 -0.82 24.12
C LYS A 357 -30.44 -0.44 22.86
N ASP A 358 -29.46 0.46 22.99
CA ASP A 358 -28.66 0.98 21.87
C ASP A 358 -27.44 0.09 21.57
N TYR A 359 -27.04 -0.76 22.53
CA TYR A 359 -25.92 -1.70 22.40
C TYR A 359 -26.10 -2.70 21.25
N LYS A 360 -27.34 -3.15 21.01
CA LYS A 360 -27.66 -4.09 19.92
C LYS A 360 -27.51 -3.44 18.53
N ARG A 361 -27.90 -2.16 18.41
CA ARG A 361 -27.75 -1.35 17.21
C ARG A 361 -26.28 -0.97 16.96
N TYR A 362 -25.57 -0.61 18.02
CA TYR A 362 -24.13 -0.35 18.01
C TYR A 362 -23.30 -1.56 17.52
N ILE A 363 -23.64 -2.77 17.97
CA ILE A 363 -22.98 -4.00 17.51
C ILE A 363 -23.31 -4.29 16.03
N MET A 364 -24.56 -4.11 15.61
CA MET A 364 -24.98 -4.35 14.23
C MET A 364 -24.35 -3.38 13.21
N GLU A 365 -24.22 -2.09 13.55
CA GLU A 365 -23.64 -1.09 12.65
C GLU A 365 -22.11 -1.22 12.50
N ARG A 366 -21.43 -1.86 13.46
CA ARG A 366 -19.95 -1.96 13.48
C ARG A 366 -19.37 -3.31 13.06
N GLY A 367 -20.21 -4.29 12.72
CA GLY A 367 -19.79 -5.54 12.08
C GLY A 367 -18.69 -6.27 12.85
N TYR A 368 -19.07 -6.98 13.91
CA TYR A 368 -18.25 -8.06 14.47
C TYR A 368 -18.38 -9.33 13.64
#